data_AF-A0A3D8T491-F1
#
_entry.id   AF-A0A3D8T491-F1
#
_cell.length_a   1.000
_cell.length_b   1.000
_cell.length_c   1.000
_cell.angle_alpha   90.00
_cell.angle_beta   90.00
_cell.angle_gamma   90.00
#
_symmetry.space_group_name_H-M   'P 1'
#
loop_
_entity.id
_entity.type
_entity.pdbx_description
1 polymer ?
#
loop_
_entity_poly.entity_id
_entity_poly.type
_entity_poly.pdbx_seq_one_letter_code
_entity_poly.pdbx_strand_id
1 'polypeptide(L)'
;MTDDEKLYAYYQSCSEGGREGWSQVQRFGDQFDGVVIGAPAMRYCFQMVAHLWANVVEARLGYYPSQCEVEGIVNANIAACDGLDGRVDRVISSGKPYYCAASGGVPEQNSTVSAEAVQVVETVLGGMQDLEGNQVYLSYQPGALFYDAQGTYNSASQTWGLNINSFGGEYVTRFLQLRDLENLPSLENVTYDTLKEWIQYGWQTYADTLHTTWPDLTPFQQAGGKILTYHGEQDGSIPTASSVHYYESVRKTMCPGLSYKWMPATRRWATGTACSWSQGLRTA
;
A
#
# COMPACT_ATOMS: atom_id res chain seq x y z
N MET A 1 35.66 20.89 -12.08
CA MET A 1 34.65 21.03 -13.13
C MET A 1 34.93 22.31 -13.89
N THR A 2 34.61 22.37 -15.17
CA THR A 2 34.51 23.65 -15.92
C THR A 2 33.11 24.24 -15.73
N ASP A 3 32.95 25.56 -15.92
CA ASP A 3 31.67 26.25 -15.69
C ASP A 3 30.51 25.74 -16.58
N ASP A 4 30.82 25.02 -17.66
CA ASP A 4 29.85 24.36 -18.56
C ASP A 4 29.34 22.98 -18.07
N GLU A 5 29.92 22.39 -17.02
CA GLU A 5 29.55 21.04 -16.55
C GLU A 5 28.35 21.07 -15.58
N LYS A 6 27.12 20.94 -16.10
CA LYS A 6 25.94 20.71 -15.25
C LYS A 6 25.95 19.29 -14.65
N LEU A 7 26.06 19.21 -13.33
CA LEU A 7 25.71 18.03 -12.52
C LEU A 7 24.18 17.87 -12.40
N TYR A 8 23.74 16.63 -12.15
CA TYR A 8 22.34 16.31 -11.87
C TYR A 8 22.26 15.39 -10.64
N ALA A 9 21.30 15.65 -9.75
CA ALA A 9 21.07 14.84 -8.55
C ALA A 9 19.83 13.94 -8.71
N TYR A 10 19.98 12.65 -8.36
CA TYR A 10 18.93 11.64 -8.50
C TYR A 10 18.74 10.81 -7.22
N TYR A 11 17.50 10.42 -6.94
CA TYR A 11 17.14 9.50 -5.86
C TYR A 11 16.22 8.38 -6.38
N GLN A 12 16.52 7.13 -6.06
CA GLN A 12 15.73 5.96 -6.48
C GLN A 12 15.50 5.02 -5.30
N SER A 13 14.25 4.59 -5.09
CA SER A 13 13.87 3.77 -3.94
C SER A 13 12.58 2.98 -4.15
N CYS A 14 12.22 2.18 -3.15
CA CYS A 14 10.95 1.46 -3.03
C CYS A 14 10.55 1.34 -1.54
N SER A 15 9.30 0.99 -1.22
CA SER A 15 8.81 0.73 0.15
C SER A 15 9.03 1.92 1.10
N GLU A 16 9.72 1.72 2.22
CA GLU A 16 10.08 2.78 3.17
C GLU A 16 11.01 3.85 2.56
N GLY A 17 11.99 3.45 1.74
CA GLY A 17 12.74 4.41 0.91
C GLY A 17 11.81 5.16 -0.06
N GLY A 18 10.68 4.59 -0.44
CA GLY A 18 9.65 5.28 -1.21
C GLY A 18 8.98 6.42 -0.42
N ARG A 19 8.78 6.23 0.90
CA ARG A 19 8.34 7.28 1.82
C ARG A 19 9.42 8.36 1.99
N GLU A 20 10.67 7.96 2.21
CA GLU A 20 11.81 8.89 2.23
C GLU A 20 11.88 9.76 0.96
N GLY A 21 11.70 9.16 -0.22
CA GLY A 21 11.69 9.87 -1.50
C GLY A 21 10.60 10.93 -1.58
N TRP A 22 9.39 10.65 -1.10
CA TRP A 22 8.34 11.67 -0.98
C TRP A 22 8.66 12.72 0.08
N SER A 23 9.38 12.37 1.15
CA SER A 23 9.93 13.34 2.10
C SER A 23 10.89 14.33 1.40
N GLN A 24 11.79 13.82 0.54
CA GLN A 24 12.69 14.68 -0.24
C GLN A 24 11.92 15.62 -1.17
N VAL A 25 10.98 15.10 -1.96
CA VAL A 25 10.17 15.92 -2.89
C VAL A 25 9.36 17.00 -2.16
N GLN A 26 8.77 16.68 -1.00
CA GLN A 26 7.86 17.59 -0.28
C GLN A 26 8.60 18.61 0.61
N ARG A 27 9.83 18.32 1.06
CA ARG A 27 10.55 19.14 2.05
C ARG A 27 11.84 19.76 1.51
N PHE A 28 12.46 19.13 0.52
CA PHE A 28 13.79 19.43 -0.01
C PHE A 28 13.75 19.50 -1.55
N GLY A 29 12.74 20.22 -2.06
CA GLY A 29 12.34 20.20 -3.47
C GLY A 29 13.37 20.70 -4.48
N ASP A 30 14.46 21.32 -4.03
CA ASP A 30 15.58 21.84 -4.83
C ASP A 30 16.81 20.91 -4.85
N GLN A 31 16.83 19.84 -4.04
CA GLN A 31 18.00 18.97 -3.89
C GLN A 31 18.13 17.87 -4.97
N PHE A 32 17.10 17.64 -5.79
CA PHE A 32 17.07 16.55 -6.78
C PHE A 32 16.42 16.97 -8.11
N ASP A 33 17.13 16.80 -9.23
CA ASP A 33 16.59 16.98 -10.58
C ASP A 33 15.57 15.88 -10.95
N GLY A 34 15.72 14.68 -10.39
CA GLY A 34 14.84 13.55 -10.70
C GLY A 34 14.73 12.51 -9.59
N VAL A 35 13.53 11.99 -9.37
CA VAL A 35 13.26 10.92 -8.38
C VAL A 35 12.48 9.75 -9.00
N VAL A 36 12.79 8.55 -8.53
CA VAL A 36 12.14 7.28 -8.91
C VAL A 36 11.61 6.61 -7.64
N ILE A 37 10.30 6.73 -7.39
CA ILE A 37 9.66 6.36 -6.12
C ILE A 37 8.74 5.15 -6.31
N GLY A 38 9.19 3.98 -5.86
CA GLY A 38 8.43 2.73 -5.83
C GLY A 38 7.60 2.54 -4.57
N ALA A 39 6.44 1.89 -4.69
CA ALA A 39 5.56 1.38 -3.63
C ALA A 39 5.68 2.10 -2.26
N PRO A 40 5.36 3.40 -2.17
CA PRO A 40 5.82 4.21 -1.04
C PRO A 40 4.92 4.15 0.21
N ALA A 41 5.53 3.94 1.38
CA ALA A 41 4.86 3.86 2.69
C ALA A 41 4.37 5.22 3.27
N MET A 42 3.80 6.09 2.41
CA MET A 42 3.54 7.52 2.70
C MET A 42 2.63 7.78 3.92
N ARG A 43 1.68 6.87 4.17
CA ARG A 43 0.68 6.98 5.25
C ARG A 43 1.12 6.20 6.47
N TYR A 44 2.34 6.44 6.97
CA TYR A 44 3.07 5.52 7.84
C TYR A 44 2.27 4.91 9.01
N CYS A 45 1.57 5.69 9.85
CA CYS A 45 0.80 5.09 10.95
C CYS A 45 -0.34 4.18 10.48
N PHE A 46 -1.04 4.54 9.40
CA PHE A 46 -2.07 3.71 8.77
C PHE A 46 -1.44 2.44 8.21
N GLN A 47 -0.27 2.56 7.58
CA GLN A 47 0.44 1.44 6.97
C GLN A 47 0.94 0.44 8.02
N MET A 48 1.63 0.91 9.06
CA MET A 48 2.14 0.06 10.13
C MET A 48 0.99 -0.67 10.85
N VAL A 49 -0.06 0.04 11.25
CA VAL A 49 -1.19 -0.59 11.97
C VAL A 49 -2.01 -1.51 11.05
N ALA A 50 -2.08 -1.24 9.74
CA ALA A 50 -2.74 -2.13 8.79
C ALA A 50 -2.07 -3.51 8.67
N HIS A 51 -0.78 -3.64 8.97
CA HIS A 51 -0.13 -4.96 9.05
C HIS A 51 -0.70 -5.86 10.16
N LEU A 52 -1.41 -5.30 11.15
CA LEU A 52 -2.15 -6.06 12.16
C LEU A 52 -3.59 -6.41 11.72
N TRP A 53 -4.09 -5.89 10.59
CA TRP A 53 -5.48 -6.06 10.18
C TRP A 53 -5.84 -7.53 9.98
N ALA A 54 -5.04 -8.26 9.20
CA ALA A 54 -5.24 -9.69 9.00
C ALA A 54 -5.22 -10.44 10.34
N ASN A 55 -4.26 -10.15 11.23
CA ASN A 55 -4.10 -10.87 12.49
C ASN A 55 -5.24 -10.61 13.50
N VAL A 56 -5.83 -9.41 13.47
CA VAL A 56 -7.04 -9.09 14.26
C VAL A 56 -8.29 -9.70 13.63
N VAL A 57 -8.38 -9.81 12.30
CA VAL A 57 -9.46 -10.53 11.60
C VAL A 57 -9.41 -12.03 11.93
N GLU A 58 -8.25 -12.66 11.79
CA GLU A 58 -7.97 -14.06 12.13
C GLU A 58 -8.33 -14.36 13.60
N ALA A 59 -7.82 -13.54 14.53
CA ALA A 59 -8.10 -13.70 15.96
C ALA A 59 -9.58 -13.49 16.32
N ARG A 60 -10.28 -12.57 15.63
CA ARG A 60 -11.72 -12.31 15.83
C ARG A 60 -12.61 -13.43 15.28
N LEU A 61 -12.23 -14.03 14.15
CA LEU A 61 -12.94 -15.16 13.56
C LEU A 61 -12.55 -16.50 14.23
N GLY A 62 -11.47 -16.52 15.00
CA GLY A 62 -10.93 -17.73 15.63
C GLY A 62 -10.28 -18.69 14.63
N TYR A 63 -9.89 -18.19 13.45
CA TYR A 63 -9.43 -18.99 12.34
C TYR A 63 -8.19 -18.37 11.69
N TYR A 64 -7.14 -19.18 11.52
CA TYR A 64 -5.86 -18.79 10.94
C TYR A 64 -5.67 -19.63 9.67
N PRO A 65 -5.87 -19.04 8.47
CA PRO A 65 -5.82 -19.80 7.23
C PRO A 65 -4.42 -20.33 6.98
N SER A 66 -4.33 -21.51 6.37
CA SER A 66 -3.03 -22.01 5.90
C SER A 66 -2.55 -21.19 4.70
N GLN A 67 -1.23 -21.08 4.52
CA GLN A 67 -0.65 -20.42 3.33
C GLN A 67 -1.23 -20.99 2.02
N CYS A 68 -1.56 -22.28 1.96
CA CYS A 68 -2.14 -22.90 0.76
C CYS A 68 -3.58 -22.46 0.49
N GLU A 69 -4.34 -22.08 1.51
CA GLU A 69 -5.68 -21.51 1.36
C GLU A 69 -5.61 -20.04 0.97
N VAL A 70 -4.65 -19.29 1.50
CA VAL A 70 -4.41 -17.89 1.11
C VAL A 70 -3.92 -17.81 -0.35
N GLU A 71 -2.90 -18.60 -0.73
CA GLU A 71 -2.52 -18.80 -2.14
C GLU A 71 -3.70 -19.35 -2.96
N GLY A 72 -4.49 -20.23 -2.34
CA GLY A 72 -5.76 -20.74 -2.84
C GLY A 72 -6.87 -19.69 -3.01
N ILE A 73 -6.69 -18.46 -2.53
CA ILE A 73 -7.59 -17.31 -2.73
C ILE A 73 -6.89 -16.18 -3.54
N VAL A 74 -5.55 -16.15 -3.63
CA VAL A 74 -4.81 -15.19 -4.50
C VAL A 74 -4.69 -15.69 -5.93
N ASN A 75 -4.14 -16.90 -6.13
CA ASN A 75 -4.22 -17.58 -7.42
C ASN A 75 -5.68 -17.88 -7.79
N ALA A 76 -6.58 -17.81 -6.81
CA ALA A 76 -7.97 -17.57 -7.13
C ALA A 76 -8.20 -16.26 -7.84
N ASN A 77 -8.21 -15.13 -7.14
CA ASN A 77 -8.65 -13.87 -7.71
C ASN A 77 -7.99 -13.56 -9.06
N ILE A 78 -6.72 -13.90 -9.27
CA ILE A 78 -6.04 -13.81 -10.58
C ILE A 78 -6.78 -14.56 -11.71
N ALA A 79 -7.22 -15.81 -11.52
CA ALA A 79 -7.71 -16.67 -12.60
C ALA A 79 -8.97 -16.15 -13.31
N ALA A 80 -9.94 -15.59 -12.57
CA ALA A 80 -11.08 -14.90 -13.14
C ALA A 80 -10.83 -13.40 -13.38
N CYS A 81 -9.79 -12.80 -12.77
CA CYS A 81 -9.43 -11.39 -12.97
C CYS A 81 -8.42 -11.09 -14.08
N ASP A 82 -7.88 -12.12 -14.75
CA ASP A 82 -6.98 -11.99 -15.90
C ASP A 82 -7.70 -11.31 -17.08
N GLY A 83 -8.88 -11.86 -17.45
CA GLY A 83 -9.56 -11.58 -18.72
C GLY A 83 -10.07 -10.16 -18.99
N LEU A 84 -10.29 -9.30 -17.97
CA LEU A 84 -11.03 -8.03 -18.19
C LEU A 84 -10.21 -6.88 -18.78
N ASP A 85 -8.88 -6.98 -18.85
CA ASP A 85 -8.08 -6.01 -19.62
C ASP A 85 -7.94 -6.34 -21.11
N GLY A 86 -8.44 -7.53 -21.52
CA GLY A 86 -8.35 -8.04 -22.88
C GLY A 86 -7.19 -9.00 -23.12
N ARG A 87 -6.46 -9.42 -22.08
CA ARG A 87 -5.43 -10.46 -22.11
C ARG A 87 -5.77 -11.63 -21.20
N VAL A 88 -4.95 -12.67 -21.29
CA VAL A 88 -4.92 -13.81 -20.37
C VAL A 88 -3.44 -14.17 -20.18
N ASP A 89 -2.74 -13.39 -19.35
CA ASP A 89 -1.31 -13.51 -19.08
C ASP A 89 -0.97 -13.60 -17.58
N ARG A 90 -1.99 -13.86 -16.74
CA ARG A 90 -2.01 -13.94 -15.27
C ARG A 90 -1.72 -12.62 -14.56
N VAL A 91 -2.01 -11.49 -15.21
CA VAL A 91 -1.82 -10.14 -14.65
C VAL A 91 -3.15 -9.39 -14.63
N ILE A 92 -3.55 -8.87 -13.46
CA ILE A 92 -4.75 -8.05 -13.32
C ILE A 92 -4.38 -6.59 -13.64
N SER A 93 -4.40 -6.14 -14.90
CA SER A 93 -4.04 -4.73 -15.22
C SER A 93 -5.22 -3.73 -15.24
N SER A 94 -6.46 -4.21 -15.02
CA SER A 94 -7.67 -3.38 -14.93
C SER A 94 -8.04 -3.00 -13.47
N GLY A 95 -7.68 -1.80 -13.02
CA GLY A 95 -8.01 -1.30 -11.67
C GLY A 95 -9.51 -1.11 -11.38
N LYS A 96 -10.19 -2.22 -11.04
CA LYS A 96 -11.53 -2.39 -10.42
C LYS A 96 -11.55 -3.75 -9.67
N PRO A 97 -12.28 -3.92 -8.54
CA PRO A 97 -12.21 -5.13 -7.69
C PRO A 97 -13.17 -6.29 -8.08
N TYR A 98 -12.71 -7.56 -8.02
CA TYR A 98 -13.45 -8.84 -8.27
C TYR A 98 -12.57 -10.13 -7.95
N TYR A 99 -12.94 -11.39 -8.31
CA TYR A 99 -12.58 -12.64 -7.54
C TYR A 99 -12.62 -14.06 -8.28
N CYS A 100 -11.96 -15.13 -7.72
CA CYS A 100 -11.96 -16.65 -7.96
C CYS A 100 -11.03 -17.34 -9.06
N ALA A 101 -10.40 -18.56 -9.00
CA ALA A 101 -10.27 -19.79 -8.13
C ALA A 101 -8.83 -20.50 -8.09
N ALA A 102 -8.40 -21.10 -6.94
CA ALA A 102 -7.08 -21.54 -6.34
C ALA A 102 -5.81 -22.18 -7.04
N SER A 103 -4.60 -22.10 -6.41
CA SER A 103 -3.46 -23.11 -6.37
C SER A 103 -2.20 -22.63 -5.57
N GLY A 104 -1.23 -23.50 -5.17
CA GLY A 104 -0.10 -23.06 -4.30
C GLY A 104 1.20 -23.91 -4.20
N GLY A 105 1.53 -24.47 -3.03
CA GLY A 105 2.81 -25.20 -2.81
C GLY A 105 3.04 -25.92 -1.46
N VAL A 106 2.07 -25.95 -0.55
CA VAL A 106 2.14 -26.61 0.77
C VAL A 106 2.02 -28.15 0.61
N PRO A 107 2.53 -28.99 1.55
CA PRO A 107 2.26 -30.44 1.56
C PRO A 107 0.76 -30.74 1.38
N GLU A 108 0.46 -31.74 0.53
CA GLU A 108 -0.85 -32.00 -0.09
C GLU A 108 -2.05 -31.82 0.86
N GLN A 109 -2.57 -30.59 0.91
CA GLN A 109 -3.85 -30.29 1.53
C GLN A 109 -4.93 -30.75 0.56
N ASN A 110 -5.83 -31.61 1.04
CA ASN A 110 -6.94 -32.12 0.23
C ASN A 110 -7.81 -30.93 -0.21
N SER A 111 -7.88 -30.66 -1.53
CA SER A 111 -7.90 -29.32 -2.13
C SER A 111 -9.17 -28.48 -1.89
N THR A 112 -9.42 -28.12 -0.63
CA THR A 112 -10.66 -27.52 -0.16
C THR A 112 -10.31 -26.25 0.60
N VAL A 113 -10.43 -25.10 -0.07
CA VAL A 113 -10.38 -23.81 0.62
C VAL A 113 -11.56 -23.76 1.58
N SER A 114 -11.31 -23.55 2.87
CA SER A 114 -12.37 -23.48 3.88
C SER A 114 -13.26 -22.24 3.71
N ALA A 115 -14.50 -22.30 4.19
CA ALA A 115 -15.40 -21.14 4.16
C ALA A 115 -14.87 -20.03 5.09
N GLU A 116 -14.18 -20.43 6.15
CA GLU A 116 -13.50 -19.62 7.13
C GLU A 116 -12.29 -18.90 6.53
N ALA A 117 -11.46 -19.56 5.69
CA ALA A 117 -10.39 -18.90 4.94
C ALA A 117 -10.93 -17.88 3.93
N VAL A 118 -12.03 -18.20 3.23
CA VAL A 118 -12.71 -17.23 2.35
C VAL A 118 -13.18 -16.03 3.16
N GLN A 119 -13.82 -16.24 4.32
CA GLN A 119 -14.30 -15.15 5.17
C GLN A 119 -13.18 -14.25 5.69
N VAL A 120 -12.02 -14.82 6.08
CA VAL A 120 -10.83 -14.04 6.46
C VAL A 120 -10.37 -13.17 5.29
N VAL A 121 -10.16 -13.75 4.10
CA VAL A 121 -9.61 -13.01 2.95
C VAL A 121 -10.60 -12.00 2.37
N GLU A 122 -11.91 -12.30 2.33
CA GLU A 122 -12.95 -11.33 1.96
C GLU A 122 -12.96 -10.13 2.92
N THR A 123 -12.81 -10.37 4.23
CA THR A 123 -12.73 -9.29 5.23
C THR A 123 -11.44 -8.47 5.08
N VAL A 124 -10.32 -9.09 4.74
CA VAL A 124 -9.05 -8.38 4.45
C VAL A 124 -9.15 -7.56 3.15
N LEU A 125 -9.82 -8.08 2.11
CA LEU A 125 -10.07 -7.37 0.85
C LEU A 125 -11.13 -6.25 0.95
N GLY A 126 -12.02 -6.31 1.94
CA GLY A 126 -12.83 -5.15 2.35
C GLY A 126 -11.97 -3.96 2.81
N GLY A 127 -10.68 -4.19 3.10
CA GLY A 127 -9.78 -3.23 3.72
C GLY A 127 -10.13 -2.99 5.19
N MET A 128 -9.25 -2.28 5.89
CA MET A 128 -9.44 -2.08 7.32
C MET A 128 -10.61 -1.13 7.61
N GLN A 129 -11.59 -1.65 8.37
CA GLN A 129 -12.83 -1.02 8.79
C GLN A 129 -12.93 -0.98 10.32
N ASP A 130 -13.84 -0.17 10.85
CA ASP A 130 -14.13 -0.13 12.29
C ASP A 130 -15.32 -1.03 12.69
N LEU A 131 -15.76 -1.01 13.96
CA LEU A 131 -16.88 -1.87 14.39
C LEU A 131 -18.26 -1.44 13.88
N GLU A 132 -18.40 -0.23 13.34
CA GLU A 132 -19.62 0.25 12.68
C GLU A 132 -19.62 -0.07 11.16
N GLY A 133 -18.49 -0.52 10.62
CA GLY A 133 -18.28 -0.74 9.19
C GLY A 133 -17.81 0.50 8.42
N ASN A 134 -17.37 1.56 9.10
CA ASN A 134 -16.75 2.71 8.45
C ASN A 134 -15.35 2.32 7.92
N GLN A 135 -15.01 2.73 6.69
CA GLN A 135 -13.69 2.48 6.13
C GLN A 135 -12.62 3.33 6.83
N VAL A 136 -11.62 2.69 7.44
CA VAL A 136 -10.52 3.36 8.16
C VAL A 136 -9.27 3.45 7.28
N TYR A 137 -8.91 2.38 6.55
CA TYR A 137 -7.82 2.41 5.56
C TYR A 137 -8.17 1.68 4.27
N LEU A 138 -7.32 1.86 3.26
CA LEU A 138 -7.52 1.40 1.90
C LEU A 138 -7.29 -0.11 1.78
N SER A 139 -8.04 -0.77 0.91
CA SER A 139 -7.91 -2.20 0.64
C SER A 139 -6.74 -2.53 -0.29
N TYR A 140 -6.15 -3.71 -0.06
CA TYR A 140 -5.30 -4.41 -1.02
C TYR A 140 -6.11 -4.75 -2.29
N GLN A 141 -5.43 -4.95 -3.43
CA GLN A 141 -6.12 -5.46 -4.62
C GLN A 141 -6.41 -6.96 -4.49
N PRO A 142 -7.41 -7.51 -5.20
CA PRO A 142 -7.75 -8.93 -5.11
C PRO A 142 -6.60 -9.91 -5.41
N GLY A 143 -5.68 -9.54 -6.31
CA GLY A 143 -4.50 -10.34 -6.65
C GLY A 143 -3.25 -10.04 -5.82
N ALA A 144 -3.37 -9.31 -4.70
CA ALA A 144 -2.26 -9.03 -3.80
C ALA A 144 -1.86 -10.27 -2.98
N LEU A 145 -0.56 -10.39 -2.71
CA LEU A 145 0.00 -11.50 -1.94
C LEU A 145 -0.16 -11.21 -0.43
N PHE A 146 -1.20 -11.70 0.25
CA PHE A 146 -1.48 -11.34 1.65
C PHE A 146 -0.39 -11.79 2.66
N TYR A 147 0.71 -11.03 2.75
CA TYR A 147 1.84 -11.34 3.63
C TYR A 147 1.48 -11.24 5.12
N ASP A 148 0.51 -10.39 5.45
CA ASP A 148 0.02 -10.22 6.82
C ASP A 148 -0.81 -11.43 7.31
N ALA A 149 -1.45 -12.18 6.39
CA ALA A 149 -2.31 -13.32 6.68
C ALA A 149 -1.53 -14.65 6.65
N GLN A 150 -0.49 -14.75 7.47
CA GLN A 150 0.41 -15.91 7.53
C GLN A 150 0.52 -16.44 8.96
N GLY A 151 -0.46 -17.24 9.38
CA GLY A 151 -0.45 -17.89 10.69
C GLY A 151 0.79 -18.76 10.95
N THR A 152 1.10 -19.00 12.22
CA THR A 152 2.20 -19.90 12.62
C THR A 152 1.69 -21.33 12.75
N TYR A 153 2.33 -22.29 12.06
CA TYR A 153 2.00 -23.71 12.22
C TYR A 153 2.60 -24.32 13.50
N ASN A 154 1.76 -24.86 14.37
CA ASN A 154 2.16 -25.59 15.56
C ASN A 154 2.13 -27.11 15.28
N SER A 155 3.32 -27.72 15.23
CA SER A 155 3.49 -29.15 14.93
C SER A 155 3.01 -30.11 16.04
N ALA A 156 2.84 -29.62 17.28
CA ALA A 156 2.38 -30.43 18.41
C ALA A 156 0.85 -30.50 18.50
N SER A 157 0.13 -29.43 18.14
CA SER A 157 -1.33 -29.43 18.00
C SER A 157 -1.81 -29.77 16.59
N GLN A 158 -0.92 -29.72 15.59
CA GLN A 158 -1.21 -29.82 14.16
C GLN A 158 -2.17 -28.72 13.63
N THR A 159 -2.13 -27.54 14.26
CA THR A 159 -3.00 -26.40 13.92
C THR A 159 -2.18 -25.17 13.54
N TRP A 160 -2.74 -24.33 12.69
CA TRP A 160 -2.29 -22.94 12.52
C TRP A 160 -2.77 -22.09 13.71
N GLY A 161 -2.03 -21.02 14.01
CA GLY A 161 -2.32 -20.09 15.11
C GLY A 161 -1.81 -18.69 14.80
N LEU A 162 -2.10 -17.75 15.69
CA LEU A 162 -1.74 -16.34 15.54
C LEU A 162 -0.25 -16.13 15.25
N ASN A 163 0.03 -15.31 14.24
CA ASN A 163 1.34 -14.71 13.98
C ASN A 163 1.13 -13.19 13.98
N ILE A 164 1.78 -12.44 14.86
CA ILE A 164 1.57 -10.98 14.93
C ILE A 164 2.64 -10.32 14.04
N ASN A 165 2.24 -9.65 12.95
CA ASN A 165 3.19 -8.97 12.08
C ASN A 165 4.00 -7.91 12.86
N SER A 166 5.33 -8.08 12.88
CA SER A 166 6.23 -7.24 13.66
C SER A 166 6.28 -5.79 13.19
N PHE A 167 6.02 -5.45 11.91
CA PHE A 167 5.96 -4.05 11.48
C PHE A 167 4.88 -3.26 12.24
N GLY A 168 3.70 -3.87 12.39
CA GLY A 168 2.61 -3.26 13.13
C GLY A 168 2.77 -3.38 14.64
N GLY A 169 3.23 -4.53 15.13
CA GLY A 169 3.41 -4.76 16.56
C GLY A 169 4.53 -3.91 17.16
N GLU A 170 5.69 -3.80 16.49
CA GLU A 170 6.80 -2.93 16.89
C GLU A 170 6.39 -1.45 16.82
N TYR A 171 5.62 -1.05 15.80
CA TYR A 171 5.11 0.32 15.73
C TYR A 171 4.21 0.64 16.93
N VAL A 172 3.29 -0.26 17.29
CA VAL A 172 2.43 -0.08 18.45
C VAL A 172 3.23 -0.06 19.76
N THR A 173 4.22 -0.95 19.96
CA THR A 173 5.01 -0.96 21.19
C THR A 173 5.96 0.23 21.30
N ARG A 174 6.82 0.46 20.30
CA ARG A 174 7.89 1.47 20.35
C ARG A 174 7.40 2.90 20.10
N PHE A 175 6.47 3.12 19.16
CA PHE A 175 6.00 4.47 18.81
C PHE A 175 4.74 4.88 19.56
N LEU A 176 3.78 3.97 19.78
CA LEU A 176 2.50 4.34 20.41
C LEU A 176 2.49 4.11 21.94
N GLN A 177 3.12 3.04 22.43
CA GLN A 177 3.21 2.73 23.86
C GLN A 177 4.52 3.22 24.51
N LEU A 178 5.51 3.66 23.72
CA LEU A 178 6.86 4.06 24.16
C LEU A 178 7.58 2.97 24.99
N ARG A 179 7.42 1.71 24.60
CA ARG A 179 8.02 0.52 25.23
C ARG A 179 9.06 -0.10 24.31
N ASP A 180 10.22 -0.44 24.85
CA ASP A 180 11.22 -1.22 24.11
C ASP A 180 10.84 -2.71 24.10
N LEU A 181 9.97 -3.07 23.16
CA LEU A 181 9.53 -4.43 22.86
C LEU A 181 9.52 -4.61 21.35
N GLU A 182 10.10 -5.71 20.86
CA GLU A 182 10.26 -6.00 19.42
C GLU A 182 8.94 -6.36 18.71
N ASN A 183 7.88 -6.71 19.46
CA ASN A 183 6.55 -7.00 18.93
C ASN A 183 5.49 -6.83 20.04
N LEU A 184 4.21 -6.77 19.67
CA LEU A 184 3.09 -6.90 20.62
C LEU A 184 3.09 -8.32 21.23
N PRO A 185 2.91 -8.47 22.56
CA PRO A 185 2.93 -9.79 23.21
C PRO A 185 1.63 -10.60 23.01
N SER A 186 0.53 -9.94 22.67
CA SER A 186 -0.75 -10.55 22.31
C SER A 186 -1.63 -9.56 21.54
N LEU A 187 -2.70 -10.07 20.92
CA LEU A 187 -3.82 -9.26 20.42
C LEU A 187 -5.06 -9.37 21.34
N GLU A 188 -4.85 -9.70 22.62
CA GLU A 188 -5.95 -9.85 23.57
C GLU A 188 -6.66 -8.50 23.79
N ASN A 189 -7.99 -8.49 23.61
CA ASN A 189 -8.83 -7.28 23.62
C ASN A 189 -8.49 -6.23 22.53
N VAL A 190 -7.65 -6.57 21.53
CA VAL A 190 -7.44 -5.70 20.36
C VAL A 190 -8.61 -5.87 19.40
N THR A 191 -9.29 -4.76 19.08
CA THR A 191 -10.46 -4.71 18.22
C THR A 191 -10.22 -3.88 16.96
N TYR A 192 -11.18 -3.87 16.05
CA TYR A 192 -11.16 -3.00 14.86
C TYR A 192 -11.10 -1.51 15.25
N ASP A 193 -11.81 -1.13 16.33
CA ASP A 193 -11.74 0.22 16.89
C ASP A 193 -10.36 0.52 17.52
N THR A 194 -9.72 -0.46 18.15
CA THR A 194 -8.36 -0.31 18.70
C THR A 194 -7.34 0.01 17.60
N LEU A 195 -7.46 -0.60 16.42
CA LEU A 195 -6.63 -0.26 15.26
C LEU A 195 -6.91 1.18 14.76
N LYS A 196 -8.19 1.58 14.69
CA LYS A 196 -8.61 2.95 14.37
C LYS A 196 -8.02 3.97 15.35
N GLU A 197 -8.06 3.69 16.66
CA GLU A 197 -7.51 4.54 17.72
C GLU A 197 -5.98 4.67 17.63
N TRP A 198 -5.26 3.55 17.43
CA TRP A 198 -3.80 3.56 17.23
C TRP A 198 -3.38 4.40 16.02
N ILE A 199 -4.15 4.36 14.94
CA ILE A 199 -3.92 5.19 13.75
C ILE A 199 -4.20 6.66 14.02
N GLN A 200 -5.31 6.99 14.68
CA GLN A 200 -5.64 8.37 15.04
C GLN A 200 -4.58 8.97 15.96
N TYR A 201 -4.11 8.22 16.96
CA TYR A 201 -3.04 8.64 17.86
C TYR A 201 -1.70 8.78 17.11
N GLY A 202 -1.30 7.78 16.31
CA GLY A 202 -0.08 7.82 15.52
C GLY A 202 -0.04 8.97 14.50
N TRP A 203 -1.18 9.29 13.88
CA TRP A 203 -1.29 10.43 12.97
C TRP A 203 -1.18 11.76 13.74
N GLN A 204 -1.85 11.91 14.88
CA GLN A 204 -1.77 13.13 15.69
C GLN A 204 -0.34 13.38 16.23
N THR A 205 0.37 12.32 16.64
CA THR A 205 1.73 12.41 17.19
C THR A 205 2.80 12.60 16.11
N TYR A 206 2.63 12.04 14.90
CA TYR A 206 3.71 11.94 13.89
C TYR A 206 3.38 12.51 12.49
N ALA A 207 2.30 13.31 12.34
CA ALA A 207 1.92 13.91 11.06
C ALA A 207 3.02 14.75 10.38
N ASP A 208 3.92 15.35 11.17
CA ASP A 208 5.02 16.19 10.71
C ASP A 208 6.29 15.42 10.34
N THR A 209 6.42 14.15 10.75
CA THR A 209 7.68 13.41 10.80
C THR A 209 7.62 12.08 10.04
N LEU A 210 6.62 11.25 10.32
CA LEU A 210 6.45 9.96 9.66
C LEU A 210 5.57 10.05 8.41
N HIS A 211 4.65 11.00 8.33
CA HIS A 211 3.77 11.16 7.18
C HIS A 211 4.39 12.02 6.07
N THR A 212 4.27 11.54 4.82
CA THR A 212 4.82 12.21 3.62
C THR A 212 3.73 12.31 2.55
N THR A 213 2.64 13.01 2.87
CA THR A 213 1.43 13.05 2.04
C THR A 213 0.98 14.48 1.68
N TRP A 214 1.90 15.44 1.64
CA TRP A 214 1.61 16.81 1.18
C TRP A 214 1.36 16.80 -0.34
N PRO A 215 0.19 17.21 -0.85
CA PRO A 215 -0.13 17.13 -2.29
C PRO A 215 0.36 18.33 -3.13
N ASP A 216 0.85 19.41 -2.53
CA ASP A 216 1.41 20.53 -3.28
C ASP A 216 2.91 20.32 -3.45
N LEU A 217 3.33 20.09 -4.69
CA LEU A 217 4.73 19.85 -5.07
C LEU A 217 5.31 21.04 -5.83
N THR A 218 4.70 22.23 -5.71
CA THR A 218 5.11 23.46 -6.40
C THR A 218 6.60 23.77 -6.23
N PRO A 219 7.25 23.62 -5.05
CA PRO A 219 8.70 23.84 -4.92
C PRO A 219 9.53 22.92 -5.84
N PHE A 220 9.26 21.61 -5.84
CA PHE A 220 9.95 20.63 -6.69
C PHE A 220 9.64 20.84 -8.19
N GLN A 221 8.42 21.27 -8.52
CA GLN A 221 8.07 21.66 -9.89
C GLN A 221 8.84 22.90 -10.35
N GLN A 222 8.95 23.93 -9.51
CA GLN A 222 9.64 25.20 -9.80
C GLN A 222 11.17 25.03 -9.88
N ALA A 223 11.75 24.15 -9.08
CA ALA A 223 13.15 23.72 -9.20
C ALA A 223 13.44 22.97 -10.53
N GLY A 224 12.39 22.62 -11.29
CA GLY A 224 12.52 21.89 -12.55
C GLY A 224 12.65 20.37 -12.36
N GLY A 225 12.30 19.84 -11.18
CA GLY A 225 12.39 18.42 -10.85
C GLY A 225 11.48 17.51 -11.69
N LYS A 226 11.77 16.21 -11.68
CA LYS A 226 11.05 15.16 -12.42
C LYS A 226 10.71 13.98 -11.50
N ILE A 227 9.47 13.47 -11.58
CA ILE A 227 9.02 12.32 -10.78
C ILE A 227 8.63 11.18 -11.72
N LEU A 228 9.19 10.00 -11.45
CA LEU A 228 8.64 8.71 -11.86
C LEU A 228 8.17 8.01 -10.59
N THR A 229 6.93 7.55 -10.54
CA THR A 229 6.45 6.68 -9.45
C THR A 229 5.78 5.45 -10.01
N TYR A 230 5.89 4.34 -9.29
CA TYR A 230 5.34 3.03 -9.63
C TYR A 230 4.91 2.28 -8.37
N HIS A 231 3.99 1.33 -8.52
CA HIS A 231 3.47 0.50 -7.44
C HIS A 231 2.92 -0.78 -8.10
N GLY A 232 3.17 -1.97 -7.54
CA GLY A 232 2.55 -3.18 -8.07
C GLY A 232 1.05 -3.25 -7.69
N GLU A 233 0.17 -3.66 -8.61
CA GLU A 233 -1.22 -3.99 -8.23
C GLU A 233 -1.28 -5.22 -7.31
N GLN A 234 -0.28 -6.10 -7.37
CA GLN A 234 -0.17 -7.27 -6.50
C GLN A 234 0.63 -7.01 -5.21
N ASP A 235 0.85 -5.74 -4.83
CA ASP A 235 1.61 -5.41 -3.63
C ASP A 235 0.87 -5.88 -2.37
N GLY A 236 1.48 -6.86 -1.72
CA GLY A 236 0.98 -7.55 -0.54
C GLY A 236 1.35 -6.91 0.79
N SER A 237 2.13 -5.82 0.75
CA SER A 237 2.60 -5.09 1.93
C SER A 237 1.94 -3.72 1.99
N ILE A 238 1.93 -2.96 0.89
CA ILE A 238 1.40 -1.61 0.85
C ILE A 238 0.23 -1.58 -0.14
N PRO A 239 -0.99 -1.15 0.25
CA PRO A 239 -2.10 -1.06 -0.69
C PRO A 239 -1.80 -0.12 -1.86
N THR A 240 -1.82 -0.63 -3.09
CA THR A 240 -1.59 0.13 -4.35
C THR A 240 -2.49 1.36 -4.45
N ALA A 241 -3.73 1.22 -3.95
CA ALA A 241 -4.72 2.28 -3.83
C ALA A 241 -4.22 3.51 -3.06
N SER A 242 -3.25 3.36 -2.15
CA SER A 242 -2.63 4.47 -1.39
C SER A 242 -1.83 5.41 -2.31
N SER A 243 -1.13 4.86 -3.31
CA SER A 243 -0.47 5.66 -4.35
C SER A 243 -1.45 6.29 -5.33
N VAL A 244 -2.49 5.57 -5.75
CA VAL A 244 -3.56 6.12 -6.60
C VAL A 244 -4.27 7.29 -5.90
N HIS A 245 -4.59 7.13 -4.61
CA HIS A 245 -5.21 8.16 -3.78
C HIS A 245 -4.30 9.39 -3.61
N TYR A 246 -3.00 9.19 -3.36
CA TYR A 246 -2.07 10.32 -3.21
C TYR A 246 -1.82 11.05 -4.53
N TYR A 247 -1.65 10.32 -5.65
CA TYR A 247 -1.63 10.92 -6.99
C TYR A 247 -2.88 11.75 -7.25
N GLU A 248 -4.07 11.24 -6.89
CA GLU A 248 -5.33 12.00 -7.00
C GLU A 248 -5.36 13.25 -6.13
N SER A 249 -4.70 13.24 -4.97
CA SER A 249 -4.56 14.42 -4.11
C SER A 249 -3.67 15.47 -4.79
N VAL A 250 -2.46 15.09 -5.24
CA VAL A 250 -1.54 15.96 -5.99
C VAL A 250 -2.22 16.54 -7.24
N ARG A 251 -2.91 15.70 -8.00
CA ARG A 251 -3.64 16.10 -9.21
C ARG A 251 -4.73 17.13 -8.93
N LYS A 252 -5.50 16.98 -7.85
CA LYS A 252 -6.57 17.92 -7.47
C LYS A 252 -6.01 19.25 -6.96
N THR A 253 -4.89 19.23 -6.24
CA THR A 253 -4.23 20.41 -5.68
C THR A 253 -3.47 21.23 -6.75
N MET A 254 -2.60 20.59 -7.54
CA MET A 254 -1.73 21.29 -8.50
C MET A 254 -2.36 21.48 -9.88
N CYS A 255 -3.35 20.65 -10.25
CA CYS A 255 -3.99 20.66 -11.57
C CYS A 255 -5.53 20.76 -11.50
N PRO A 256 -6.12 21.69 -10.70
CA PRO A 256 -7.57 21.82 -10.57
C PRO A 256 -8.24 22.11 -11.92
N GLY A 257 -9.38 21.46 -12.17
CA GLY A 257 -10.14 21.58 -13.41
C GLY A 257 -9.59 20.81 -14.62
N LEU A 258 -8.34 20.33 -14.59
CA LEU A 258 -7.80 19.50 -15.67
C LEU A 258 -8.25 18.04 -15.52
N SER A 259 -8.75 17.47 -16.62
CA SER A 259 -9.02 16.03 -16.73
C SER A 259 -7.77 15.27 -17.17
N TYR A 260 -7.71 13.96 -16.87
CA TYR A 260 -6.60 13.08 -17.25
C TYR A 260 -6.19 13.17 -18.74
N LYS A 261 -7.14 13.47 -19.64
CA LYS A 261 -6.88 13.61 -21.09
C LYS A 261 -5.94 14.77 -21.43
N TRP A 262 -5.85 15.78 -20.55
CA TRP A 262 -5.05 16.98 -20.73
C TRP A 262 -3.79 17.02 -19.85
N MET A 263 -3.45 15.90 -19.19
CA MET A 263 -2.24 15.80 -18.37
C MET A 263 -1.06 15.29 -19.19
N PRO A 264 0.16 15.83 -19.00
CA PRO A 264 1.35 15.42 -19.75
C PRO A 264 1.70 13.95 -19.51
N ALA A 265 1.33 13.10 -20.46
CA ALA A 265 1.74 11.71 -20.61
C ALA A 265 1.48 10.74 -19.43
N THR A 266 0.77 11.13 -18.37
CA THR A 266 0.37 10.25 -17.25
C THR A 266 -0.68 9.22 -17.67
N ARG A 267 -0.27 8.28 -18.53
CA ARG A 267 -0.94 7.00 -18.72
C ARG A 267 -0.85 6.23 -17.40
N ARG A 268 -1.77 5.29 -17.19
CA ARG A 268 -1.92 4.58 -15.91
C ARG A 268 -0.67 3.77 -15.50
N TRP A 269 0.24 3.54 -16.45
CA TRP A 269 1.59 3.04 -16.22
C TRP A 269 2.62 3.95 -16.94
N ALA A 270 3.69 4.29 -16.23
CA ALA A 270 4.83 5.14 -16.61
C ALA A 270 4.61 6.66 -16.81
N THR A 271 5.34 7.44 -15.99
CA THR A 271 5.91 8.80 -16.23
C THR A 271 4.99 9.99 -16.54
N GLY A 272 5.31 11.16 -15.95
CA GLY A 272 4.79 12.45 -16.40
C GLY A 272 4.81 13.55 -15.33
N THR A 273 5.39 14.72 -15.64
CA THR A 273 5.41 15.89 -14.73
C THR A 273 4.02 16.38 -14.38
N ALA A 274 3.80 16.74 -13.12
CA ALA A 274 2.68 17.57 -12.70
C ALA A 274 2.64 18.88 -13.53
N CYS A 275 1.52 19.12 -14.22
CA CYS A 275 1.17 20.35 -14.94
C CYS A 275 2.31 21.11 -15.64
N SER A 276 2.78 20.63 -16.80
CA SER A 276 3.57 21.47 -17.71
C SER A 276 2.66 22.47 -18.44
N TRP A 277 2.62 23.71 -17.97
CA TRP A 277 1.95 24.81 -18.67
C TRP A 277 2.76 25.29 -19.88
N SER A 278 2.83 24.46 -20.93
CA SER A 278 3.24 24.92 -22.25
C SER A 278 2.13 25.83 -22.79
N GLN A 279 2.23 27.13 -22.54
CA GLN A 279 1.36 28.11 -23.20
C GLN A 279 1.54 27.98 -24.71
N GLY A 280 0.52 27.43 -25.37
CA GLY A 280 0.48 27.37 -26.82
C GLY A 280 0.28 28.76 -27.39
N LEU A 281 1.40 29.46 -27.66
CA LEU A 281 1.47 30.65 -28.50
C LEU A 281 0.99 30.30 -29.92
N ARG A 282 -0.33 30.23 -30.08
CA ARG A 282 -0.99 30.24 -31.39
C ARG A 282 -1.10 31.70 -31.82
N THR A 283 -0.05 32.17 -32.49
CA THR A 283 -0.12 33.36 -33.34
C THR A 283 -1.24 33.21 -34.36
N ALA A 284 -2.11 34.20 -34.42
CA ALA A 284 -3.05 34.50 -35.50
C ALA A 284 -3.10 36.02 -35.64
#